data_AF-A0A356T636-F1
#
_entry.id   AF-A0A356T636-F1
#
_cell.length_a   1.000
_cell.length_b   1.000
_cell.length_c   1.000
_cell.angle_alpha   90.00
_cell.angle_beta   90.00
_cell.angle_gamma   90.00
#
_symmetry.space_group_name_H-M   'P 1'
#
loop_
_entity.id
_entity.type
_entity.pdbx_description
1 polymer ?
#
loop_
_entity_poly.entity_id
_entity_poly.type
_entity_poly.pdbx_seq_one_letter_code
_entity_poly.pdbx_strand_id
1 'polypeptide(L)'
;MRARRLHIAFAATMLGGCLLESHPVTDPLPLTSFCGAFFDAICEPLETCDCPDAALRACRAEEASLCPGFPSAALARAVEAGTVRYDGEAASALVRRMRARADGCQGFVSALDWQVRDLFALGGVFEGTLDAGEVCEPLGFELVSECRLGACAPTADGPLCRVSVPEGARCDRLHQCVDLDGALTPERGIERLALRCASDTPGSDEGTCVRWIDLGG
;
A
#
# COMPACT_ATOMS: atom_id res chain seq x y z
N MET A 1 12.47 -5.25 18.84
CA MET A 1 11.28 -4.82 18.08
C MET A 1 10.78 -6.02 17.30
N ARG A 2 9.61 -6.56 17.65
CA ARG A 2 9.06 -7.76 17.01
C ARG A 2 8.24 -7.31 15.80
N ALA A 3 8.72 -7.64 14.60
CA ALA A 3 7.96 -7.49 13.36
C ALA A 3 6.68 -8.35 13.46
N ARG A 4 5.52 -7.70 13.48
CA ARG A 4 4.23 -8.39 13.37
C ARG A 4 4.03 -8.74 11.90
N ARG A 5 4.19 -10.01 11.56
CA ARG A 5 3.88 -10.54 10.23
C ARG A 5 2.35 -10.57 10.09
N LEU A 6 1.84 -9.80 9.13
CA LEU A 6 0.44 -9.83 8.73
C LEU A 6 0.19 -11.15 7.97
N HIS A 7 -0.52 -12.09 8.60
CA HIS A 7 -0.93 -13.35 7.96
C HIS A 7 -2.35 -13.17 7.43
N ILE A 8 -2.47 -12.99 6.11
CA ILE A 8 -3.76 -12.94 5.41
C ILE A 8 -4.00 -14.30 4.76
N ALA A 9 -4.92 -15.07 5.33
CA ALA A 9 -5.46 -16.28 4.72
C ALA A 9 -6.94 -16.36 5.06
N PHE A 10 -7.82 -16.40 4.06
CA PHE A 10 -8.96 -17.33 3.89
C PHE A 10 -9.98 -16.81 2.86
N ALA A 11 -10.62 -17.75 2.16
CA ALA A 11 -11.48 -17.56 0.98
C ALA A 11 -12.88 -18.22 1.11
N ALA A 12 -13.80 -17.74 0.24
CA ALA A 12 -15.07 -18.33 -0.29
C ALA A 12 -16.31 -18.33 0.65
N THR A 13 -17.57 -17.99 0.26
CA THR A 13 -18.32 -18.17 -1.02
C THR A 13 -19.71 -17.43 -1.01
N MET A 14 -20.27 -17.08 -2.20
CA MET A 14 -21.71 -16.96 -2.63
C MET A 14 -22.55 -15.64 -2.56
N LEU A 15 -22.74 -15.02 -3.74
CA LEU A 15 -23.96 -14.53 -4.46
C LEU A 15 -25.22 -13.94 -3.75
N GLY A 16 -25.65 -12.74 -4.20
CA GLY A 16 -27.07 -12.32 -4.29
C GLY A 16 -27.33 -10.81 -4.18
N GLY A 17 -27.75 -10.13 -5.26
CA GLY A 17 -27.78 -8.68 -5.37
C GLY A 17 -29.02 -7.92 -4.89
N CYS A 18 -28.88 -6.58 -4.80
CA CYS A 18 -29.97 -5.58 -4.81
C CYS A 18 -29.43 -4.24 -5.33
N LEU A 19 -30.01 -3.73 -6.42
CA LEU A 19 -29.71 -2.40 -6.98
C LEU A 19 -30.44 -1.32 -6.17
N LEU A 20 -29.70 -0.52 -5.40
CA LEU A 20 -30.15 0.79 -4.91
C LEU A 20 -29.52 1.88 -5.78
N GLU A 21 -30.34 2.79 -6.31
CA GLU A 21 -29.88 4.01 -6.98
C GLU A 21 -29.17 4.92 -5.96
N SER A 22 -27.84 4.93 -6.01
CA SER A 22 -27.01 5.84 -5.22
C SER A 22 -26.80 7.16 -5.97
N HIS A 23 -27.32 8.26 -5.44
CA HIS A 23 -26.86 9.60 -5.82
C HIS A 23 -25.35 9.70 -5.54
N PRO A 24 -24.51 10.08 -6.52
CA PRO A 24 -23.08 10.14 -6.30
C PRO A 24 -22.79 11.38 -5.44
N VAL A 25 -22.55 11.17 -4.14
CA VAL A 25 -21.89 12.16 -3.29
C VAL A 25 -20.42 12.17 -3.73
N THR A 26 -20.04 13.19 -4.50
CA THR A 26 -18.72 13.36 -5.14
C THR A 26 -17.87 14.42 -4.46
N ASP A 27 -17.94 14.55 -3.14
CA ASP A 27 -17.02 15.45 -2.44
C ASP A 27 -15.65 14.76 -2.27
N PRO A 28 -14.53 15.46 -2.51
CA PRO A 28 -13.22 14.96 -2.17
C PRO A 28 -13.14 14.61 -0.67
N LEU A 29 -12.62 13.43 -0.36
CA LEU A 29 -12.47 12.97 1.02
C LEU A 29 -11.37 13.80 1.70
N PRO A 30 -11.61 14.42 2.86
CA PRO A 30 -10.56 15.14 3.57
C PRO A 30 -9.49 14.19 4.12
N LEU A 31 -8.22 14.62 4.11
CA LEU A 31 -7.10 13.85 4.66
C LEU A 31 -7.36 13.38 6.10
N THR A 32 -7.91 14.25 6.95
CA THR A 32 -8.23 13.96 8.35
C THR A 32 -9.31 12.89 8.53
N SER A 33 -10.15 12.69 7.53
CA SER A 33 -11.24 11.71 7.54
C SER A 33 -10.88 10.43 6.78
N PHE A 34 -9.76 10.43 6.06
CA PHE A 34 -9.37 9.32 5.20
C PHE A 34 -9.22 7.99 5.93
N CYS A 35 -8.48 7.96 7.05
CA CYS A 35 -8.23 6.70 7.77
C CYS A 35 -9.53 6.02 8.22
N GLY A 36 -10.42 6.76 8.88
CA GLY A 36 -11.71 6.23 9.32
C GLY A 36 -12.55 5.72 8.15
N ALA A 37 -12.70 6.52 7.10
CA ALA A 37 -13.47 6.12 5.92
C ALA A 37 -12.87 4.89 5.20
N PHE A 38 -11.54 4.77 5.17
CA PHE A 38 -10.84 3.61 4.61
C PHE A 38 -11.10 2.35 5.45
N PHE A 39 -10.94 2.42 6.78
CA PHE A 39 -11.20 1.27 7.66
C PHE A 39 -12.68 0.89 7.71
N ASP A 40 -13.59 1.86 7.71
CA ASP A 40 -15.02 1.58 7.56
C ASP A 40 -15.30 0.79 6.28
N ALA A 41 -14.70 1.19 5.15
CA ALA A 41 -14.86 0.48 3.89
C ALA A 41 -14.19 -0.91 3.86
N ILE A 42 -13.28 -1.22 4.80
CA ILE A 42 -12.72 -2.58 4.99
C ILE A 42 -13.59 -3.40 5.94
N CYS A 43 -14.03 -2.81 7.06
CA CYS A 43 -14.69 -3.53 8.13
C CYS A 43 -16.19 -3.74 7.89
N GLU A 44 -16.88 -2.78 7.26
CA GLU A 44 -18.31 -2.87 6.90
C GLU A 44 -18.63 -4.14 6.09
N PRO A 45 -17.86 -4.52 5.04
CA PRO A 45 -18.04 -5.82 4.38
C PRO A 45 -17.99 -7.03 5.32
N LEU A 46 -17.14 -7.02 6.35
CA LEU A 46 -17.02 -8.16 7.28
C LEU A 46 -18.30 -8.33 8.11
N GLU A 47 -18.99 -7.22 8.40
CA GLU A 47 -20.31 -7.23 9.05
C GLU A 47 -21.37 -7.79 8.09
N THR A 48 -21.36 -7.34 6.84
CA THR A 48 -22.34 -7.75 5.82
C THR A 48 -22.18 -9.20 5.35
N CYS A 49 -20.96 -9.73 5.38
CA CYS A 49 -20.62 -11.06 4.87
C CYS A 49 -20.65 -12.18 5.93
N ASP A 50 -21.29 -11.95 7.09
CA ASP A 50 -21.37 -12.90 8.21
C ASP A 50 -19.99 -13.50 8.60
N CYS A 51 -18.94 -12.69 8.53
CA CYS A 51 -17.63 -13.14 8.97
C CYS A 51 -17.64 -13.40 10.48
N PRO A 52 -16.80 -14.33 10.99
CA PRO A 52 -16.74 -14.59 12.43
C PRO A 52 -16.49 -13.31 13.23
N ASP A 53 -17.18 -13.11 14.35
CA ASP A 53 -17.03 -11.91 15.19
C ASP A 53 -15.56 -11.58 15.54
N ALA A 54 -14.70 -12.60 15.57
CA ALA A 54 -13.26 -12.43 15.79
C ALA A 54 -12.59 -11.60 14.68
N ALA A 55 -12.97 -11.78 13.42
CA ALA A 55 -12.46 -11.03 12.27
C ALA A 55 -12.92 -9.58 12.31
N LEU A 56 -14.20 -9.35 12.61
CA LEU A 56 -14.74 -8.00 12.78
C LEU A 56 -14.08 -7.26 13.95
N ARG A 57 -13.95 -7.91 15.11
CA ARG A 57 -13.25 -7.33 16.27
C ARG A 57 -11.80 -7.02 15.96
N ALA A 58 -11.11 -7.88 15.21
CA ALA A 58 -9.74 -7.62 14.79
C ALA A 58 -9.68 -6.39 13.87
N CYS A 59 -10.57 -6.28 12.88
CA CYS A 59 -10.64 -5.13 11.98
C CYS A 59 -10.86 -3.81 12.74
N ARG A 60 -11.87 -3.77 13.63
CA ARG A 60 -12.17 -2.60 14.45
C ARG A 60 -11.08 -2.28 15.48
N ALA A 61 -10.38 -3.29 16.00
CA ALA A 61 -9.23 -3.09 16.88
C ALA A 61 -8.04 -2.47 16.14
N GLU A 62 -7.80 -2.86 14.88
CA GLU A 62 -6.77 -2.26 14.03
C GLU A 62 -7.14 -0.81 13.68
N GLU A 63 -8.39 -0.52 13.31
CA GLU A 63 -8.90 0.85 13.12
C GLU A 63 -8.64 1.72 14.35
N ALA A 64 -9.05 1.22 15.53
CA ALA A 64 -8.85 1.89 16.81
C ALA A 64 -7.37 2.03 17.22
N SER A 65 -6.46 1.28 16.60
CA SER A 65 -5.02 1.38 16.86
C SER A 65 -4.29 2.25 15.84
N LEU A 66 -4.73 2.26 14.58
CA LEU A 66 -4.01 2.86 13.46
C LEU A 66 -4.53 4.25 13.08
N CYS A 67 -5.83 4.53 13.30
CA CYS A 67 -6.40 5.83 12.98
C CYS A 67 -6.21 6.93 14.03
N PRO A 68 -6.08 6.65 15.35
CA PRO A 68 -5.74 7.70 16.30
C PRO A 68 -4.40 8.35 15.97
N GLY A 69 -4.40 9.67 15.82
CA GLY A 69 -3.21 10.41 15.40
C GLY A 69 -2.95 10.39 13.90
N PHE A 70 -3.93 9.99 13.07
CA PHE A 70 -3.90 10.18 11.62
C PHE A 70 -4.62 11.49 11.20
N PRO A 71 -4.05 12.28 10.27
CA PRO A 71 -2.68 12.17 9.77
C PRO A 71 -1.69 12.42 10.91
N SER A 72 -0.56 11.72 10.87
CA SER A 72 0.52 11.99 11.82
C SER A 72 1.03 13.42 11.62
N ALA A 73 1.63 14.01 12.66
CA ALA A 73 2.23 15.34 12.52
C ALA A 73 3.31 15.37 11.41
N ALA A 74 4.02 14.27 11.20
CA ALA A 74 4.98 14.13 10.11
C ALA A 74 4.30 14.13 8.74
N LEU A 75 3.23 13.34 8.56
CA LEU A 75 2.46 13.32 7.31
C LEU A 75 1.83 14.69 7.01
N ALA A 76 1.24 15.34 8.00
CA ALA A 76 0.65 16.67 7.83
C ALA A 76 1.70 17.69 7.35
N ARG A 77 2.90 17.68 7.95
CA ARG A 77 4.01 18.54 7.51
C ARG A 77 4.51 18.19 6.10
N ALA A 78 4.62 16.91 5.77
CA ALA A 78 5.04 16.48 4.43
C ALA A 78 4.05 16.93 3.35
N VAL A 79 2.75 16.87 3.63
CA VAL A 79 1.70 17.38 2.74
C VAL A 79 1.76 18.91 2.63
N GLU A 80 1.92 19.62 3.74
CA GLU A 80 2.07 21.08 3.75
C GLU A 80 3.34 21.55 3.00
N ALA A 81 4.44 20.80 3.13
CA ALA A 81 5.69 21.05 2.44
C ALA A 81 5.68 20.64 0.96
N GLY A 82 4.66 19.89 0.53
CA GLY A 82 4.53 19.40 -0.84
C GLY A 82 5.43 18.21 -1.19
N THR A 83 6.07 17.55 -0.22
CA THR A 83 6.85 16.33 -0.44
C THR A 83 5.97 15.08 -0.58
N VAL A 84 4.74 15.16 -0.05
CA VAL A 84 3.66 14.20 -0.29
C VAL A 84 2.45 14.94 -0.84
N ARG A 85 1.98 14.54 -2.01
CA ARG A 85 0.69 14.98 -2.52
C ARG A 85 -0.40 14.06 -2.00
N TYR A 86 -1.45 14.65 -1.42
CA TYR A 86 -2.69 13.96 -1.09
C TYR A 86 -3.76 14.25 -2.15
N ASP A 87 -4.43 13.21 -2.63
CA ASP A 87 -5.50 13.30 -3.60
C ASP A 87 -6.84 12.85 -2.98
N GLY A 88 -7.66 13.83 -2.57
CA GLY A 88 -8.96 13.58 -1.96
C GLY A 88 -9.98 12.95 -2.91
N GLU A 89 -9.86 13.16 -4.22
CA GLU A 89 -10.73 12.52 -5.22
C GLU A 89 -10.36 11.05 -5.40
N ALA A 90 -9.06 10.75 -5.51
CA ALA A 90 -8.57 9.37 -5.53
C ALA A 90 -8.95 8.63 -4.24
N ALA A 91 -8.92 9.33 -3.09
CA ALA A 91 -9.34 8.79 -1.80
C ALA A 91 -10.82 8.43 -1.78
N SER A 92 -11.71 9.34 -2.20
CA SER A 92 -13.14 9.06 -2.36
C SER A 92 -13.39 7.91 -3.33
N ALA A 93 -12.67 7.88 -4.46
CA ALA A 93 -12.80 6.83 -5.46
C ALA A 93 -12.35 5.48 -4.91
N LEU A 94 -11.28 5.42 -4.13
CA LEU A 94 -10.79 4.21 -3.48
C LEU A 94 -11.83 3.67 -2.48
N VAL A 95 -12.30 4.50 -1.54
CA VAL A 95 -13.31 4.11 -0.55
C VAL A 95 -14.58 3.60 -1.25
N ARG A 96 -15.03 4.28 -2.30
CA ARG A 96 -16.19 3.85 -3.10
C ARG A 96 -15.96 2.50 -3.79
N ARG A 97 -14.78 2.28 -4.39
CA ARG A 97 -14.44 0.99 -5.01
C ARG A 97 -14.43 -0.14 -3.98
N MET A 98 -13.91 0.12 -2.79
CA MET A 98 -13.87 -0.85 -1.69
C MET A 98 -15.29 -1.22 -1.26
N ARG A 99 -16.15 -0.23 -0.99
CA ARG A 99 -17.55 -0.46 -0.64
C ARG A 99 -18.32 -1.20 -1.75
N ALA A 100 -18.17 -0.80 -3.01
CA ALA A 100 -18.86 -1.45 -4.13
C ALA A 100 -18.45 -2.92 -4.33
N ARG A 101 -17.26 -3.31 -3.85
CA ARG A 101 -16.75 -4.69 -3.93
C ARG A 101 -16.92 -5.47 -2.62
N ALA A 102 -17.29 -4.80 -1.53
CA ALA A 102 -17.74 -5.37 -0.27
C ALA A 102 -18.90 -6.36 -0.48
N ASP A 103 -19.83 -5.99 -1.36
CA ASP A 103 -21.03 -6.76 -1.70
C ASP A 103 -20.72 -8.16 -2.26
N GLY A 104 -19.48 -8.41 -2.70
CA GLY A 104 -19.03 -9.69 -3.23
C GLY A 104 -18.33 -10.61 -2.21
N CYS A 105 -18.15 -10.16 -0.95
CA CYS A 105 -17.41 -10.89 0.10
C CYS A 105 -16.02 -11.38 -0.34
N GLN A 106 -15.38 -10.67 -1.27
CA GLN A 106 -14.04 -10.96 -1.73
C GLN A 106 -13.00 -10.37 -0.77
N GLY A 107 -11.86 -11.05 -0.59
CA GLY A 107 -10.78 -10.54 0.25
C GLY A 107 -10.23 -9.20 -0.28
N PHE A 108 -9.87 -8.29 0.63
CA PHE A 108 -9.46 -6.90 0.35
C PHE A 108 -8.49 -6.73 -0.83
N VAL A 109 -7.40 -7.50 -0.86
CA VAL A 109 -6.38 -7.41 -1.93
C VAL A 109 -6.96 -7.84 -3.28
N SER A 110 -7.65 -8.97 -3.31
CA SER A 110 -8.30 -9.48 -4.53
C SER A 110 -9.42 -8.55 -5.00
N ALA A 111 -10.08 -7.88 -4.06
CA ALA A 111 -11.14 -6.93 -4.34
C ALA A 111 -10.60 -5.63 -4.95
N LEU A 112 -9.33 -5.27 -4.81
CA LEU A 112 -8.85 -3.98 -5.33
C LEU A 112 -8.30 -4.03 -6.75
N ASP A 113 -7.96 -5.22 -7.25
CA ASP A 113 -7.27 -5.40 -8.55
C ASP A 113 -6.01 -4.53 -8.64
N TRP A 114 -5.30 -4.43 -7.52
CA TRP A 114 -4.12 -3.60 -7.38
C TRP A 114 -2.88 -4.30 -7.94
N GLN A 115 -2.04 -3.50 -8.57
CA GLN A 115 -0.66 -3.84 -8.83
C GLN A 115 0.20 -3.47 -7.62
N VAL A 116 1.42 -4.01 -7.56
CA VAL A 116 2.34 -3.70 -6.45
C VAL A 116 2.62 -2.19 -6.33
N ARG A 117 2.71 -1.47 -7.45
CA ARG A 117 2.88 0.00 -7.43
C ARG A 117 1.78 0.72 -6.66
N ASP A 118 0.56 0.21 -6.72
CA ASP A 118 -0.60 0.83 -6.09
C ASP A 118 -0.49 0.76 -4.57
N LEU A 119 0.29 -0.16 -4.00
CA LEU A 119 0.55 -0.18 -2.56
C LEU A 119 1.31 1.07 -2.09
N PHE A 120 2.33 1.49 -2.84
CA PHE A 120 3.18 2.62 -2.46
C PHE A 120 2.48 3.97 -2.59
N ALA A 121 1.47 4.04 -3.46
CA ALA A 121 0.66 5.24 -3.66
C ALA A 121 -0.73 5.12 -3.02
N LEU A 122 -1.03 3.99 -2.37
CA LEU A 122 -2.35 3.60 -1.90
C LEU A 122 -3.44 3.82 -2.97
N GLY A 123 -3.24 3.29 -4.18
CA GLY A 123 -4.13 3.44 -5.32
C GLY A 123 -4.19 4.87 -5.88
N GLY A 124 -3.11 5.64 -5.73
CA GLY A 124 -2.99 7.03 -6.20
C GLY A 124 -3.46 8.09 -5.20
N VAL A 125 -3.81 7.70 -3.97
CA VAL A 125 -4.22 8.64 -2.91
C VAL A 125 -3.06 9.48 -2.41
N PHE A 126 -1.88 8.86 -2.33
CA PHE A 126 -0.65 9.53 -1.91
C PHE A 126 0.39 9.41 -3.01
N GLU A 127 1.10 10.49 -3.29
CA GLU A 127 2.22 10.48 -4.22
C GLU A 127 3.40 11.21 -3.58
N GLY A 128 4.49 10.47 -3.35
CA GLY A 128 5.75 11.07 -2.90
C GLY A 128 6.45 11.81 -4.04
N THR A 129 7.29 12.78 -3.72
CA THR A 129 8.05 13.54 -4.72
C THR A 129 9.55 13.31 -4.66
N LEU A 130 10.07 12.78 -3.56
CA LEU A 130 11.50 12.59 -3.34
C LEU A 130 12.06 11.44 -4.18
N ASP A 131 13.23 11.68 -4.76
CA ASP A 131 13.99 10.72 -5.55
C ASP A 131 14.85 9.82 -4.65
N ALA A 132 15.47 8.80 -5.25
CA ALA A 132 16.36 7.87 -4.54
C ALA A 132 17.51 8.62 -3.86
N GLY A 133 17.77 8.31 -2.58
CA GLY A 133 18.89 8.89 -1.82
C GLY A 133 18.62 10.27 -1.20
N GLU A 134 17.48 10.90 -1.49
CA GLU A 134 17.04 12.10 -0.76
C GLU A 134 16.76 11.76 0.71
N VAL A 135 17.02 12.70 1.62
CA VAL A 135 16.70 12.53 3.05
C VAL A 135 15.19 12.61 3.23
N CYS A 136 14.64 11.70 4.04
CA CYS A 136 13.19 11.62 4.28
C CYS A 136 12.88 11.41 5.77
N GLU A 137 11.65 11.72 6.16
CA GLU A 137 11.09 11.47 7.49
C GLU A 137 10.07 10.31 7.43
N PRO A 138 10.13 9.33 8.34
CA PRO A 138 9.10 8.30 8.44
C PRO A 138 7.73 8.88 8.81
N LEU A 139 6.72 8.66 7.96
CA LEU A 139 5.40 9.31 8.10
C LEU A 139 4.42 8.55 9.02
N GLY A 140 4.88 7.49 9.69
CA GLY A 140 4.12 6.70 10.66
C GLY A 140 3.21 5.62 10.05
N PHE A 141 2.81 5.77 8.79
CA PHE A 141 2.16 4.73 8.00
C PHE A 141 3.18 4.11 7.06
N GLU A 142 3.42 2.79 7.14
CA GLU A 142 4.48 2.13 6.35
C GLU A 142 4.30 2.26 4.84
N LEU A 143 3.07 2.49 4.38
CA LEU A 143 2.71 2.62 2.96
C LEU A 143 2.73 4.06 2.45
N VAL A 144 2.63 5.07 3.33
CA VAL A 144 2.66 6.48 2.93
C VAL A 144 4.07 7.01 3.11
N SER A 145 4.66 7.49 2.03
CA SER A 145 6.08 7.81 1.97
C SER A 145 6.30 9.07 1.16
N GLU A 146 7.34 9.83 1.51
CA GLU A 146 7.81 10.98 0.72
C GLU A 146 8.49 10.54 -0.58
N CYS A 147 8.83 9.26 -0.70
CA CYS A 147 9.55 8.72 -1.86
C CYS A 147 8.57 8.41 -3.00
N ARG A 148 8.91 8.83 -4.23
CA ARG A 148 8.03 8.79 -5.42
C ARG A 148 7.40 7.43 -5.71
N LEU A 149 8.07 6.34 -5.36
CA LEU A 149 7.51 5.00 -5.40
C LEU A 149 8.29 4.09 -4.47
N GLY A 150 8.23 4.27 -3.15
CA GLY A 150 9.04 3.45 -2.25
C GLY A 150 8.86 3.85 -0.80
N ALA A 151 9.87 3.57 0.01
CA ALA A 151 9.80 3.79 1.44
C ALA A 151 11.02 4.55 1.94
N CYS A 152 10.78 5.34 2.97
CA CYS A 152 11.84 5.95 3.74
C CYS A 152 12.55 4.86 4.57
N ALA A 153 13.81 4.57 4.25
CA ALA A 153 14.54 3.44 4.82
C ALA A 153 15.71 3.90 5.70
N PRO A 154 15.93 3.27 6.86
CA PRO A 154 17.05 3.64 7.72
C PRO A 154 18.39 3.28 7.08
N THR A 155 19.35 4.21 7.16
CA THR A 155 20.76 3.98 6.77
C THR A 155 21.69 4.43 7.89
N ALA A 156 23.01 4.22 7.72
CA ALA A 156 24.02 4.67 8.68
C ALA A 156 24.02 6.19 8.87
N ASP A 157 23.71 6.94 7.81
CA ASP A 157 23.76 8.41 7.79
C ASP A 157 22.39 9.06 8.05
N GLY A 158 21.37 8.23 8.29
CA GLY A 158 19.98 8.67 8.49
C GLY A 158 19.00 7.99 7.53
N PRO A 159 17.70 8.24 7.71
CA PRO A 159 16.68 7.72 6.79
C PRO A 159 16.78 8.37 5.41
N LEU A 160 16.92 7.54 4.37
CA LEU A 160 16.98 7.97 2.98
C LEU A 160 15.86 7.32 2.16
N CYS A 161 15.43 8.01 1.12
CA CYS A 161 14.45 7.49 0.19
C CYS A 161 15.02 6.30 -0.58
N ARG A 162 14.41 5.13 -0.38
CA ARG A 162 14.64 3.95 -1.22
C ARG A 162 13.47 3.79 -2.17
N VAL A 163 13.73 3.98 -3.46
CA VAL A 163 12.69 3.90 -4.49
C VAL A 163 12.63 2.51 -5.09
N SER A 164 11.42 2.01 -5.25
CA SER A 164 11.11 0.78 -5.95
C SER A 164 11.20 1.00 -7.45
N VAL A 165 11.86 0.07 -8.14
CA VAL A 165 12.09 0.12 -9.58
C VAL A 165 11.75 -1.23 -10.23
N PRO A 166 11.25 -1.22 -11.48
CA PRO A 166 10.81 -2.43 -12.18
C PRO A 166 11.99 -3.24 -12.72
N GLU A 167 11.69 -4.43 -13.25
CA GLU A 167 12.66 -5.21 -14.04
C GLU A 167 13.24 -4.39 -15.21
N GLY A 168 14.53 -4.56 -15.47
CA GLY A 168 15.27 -3.85 -16.51
C GLY A 168 15.73 -2.44 -16.13
N ALA A 169 15.23 -1.87 -15.02
CA ALA A 169 15.68 -0.58 -14.53
C ALA A 169 17.07 -0.66 -13.89
N ARG A 170 17.82 0.45 -13.93
CA ARG A 170 19.05 0.60 -13.15
C ARG A 170 18.74 0.56 -11.67
N CYS A 171 19.65 -0.02 -10.90
CA CYS A 171 19.52 -0.13 -9.46
C CYS A 171 20.86 -0.07 -8.76
N ASP A 172 20.80 0.29 -7.49
CA ASP A 172 21.89 0.23 -6.53
C ASP A 172 21.30 0.06 -5.11
N ARG A 173 22.09 0.34 -4.07
CA ARG A 173 21.64 0.29 -2.66
C ARG A 173 20.47 1.23 -2.32
N LEU A 174 20.27 2.29 -3.08
CA LEU A 174 19.17 3.26 -2.94
C LEU A 174 17.88 2.79 -3.64
N HIS A 175 17.94 1.66 -4.34
CA HIS A 175 16.81 1.09 -5.06
C HIS A 175 16.30 -0.19 -4.38
N GLN A 176 15.01 -0.46 -4.59
CA GLN A 176 14.38 -1.74 -4.28
C GLN A 176 13.87 -2.34 -5.58
N CYS A 177 14.42 -3.46 -6.01
CA CYS A 177 13.94 -4.13 -7.22
C CYS A 177 12.62 -4.86 -6.92
N VAL A 178 11.53 -4.46 -7.57
CA VAL A 178 10.18 -5.00 -7.33
C VAL A 178 9.45 -5.19 -8.65
N ASP A 179 8.67 -6.26 -8.79
CA ASP A 179 7.72 -6.41 -9.89
C ASP A 179 6.53 -5.45 -9.72
N LEU A 180 6.70 -4.20 -10.17
CA LEU A 180 5.72 -3.12 -10.00
C LEU A 180 4.42 -3.34 -10.78
N ASP A 181 4.44 -4.16 -11.82
CA ASP A 181 3.29 -4.52 -12.64
C ASP A 181 2.65 -5.85 -12.18
N GLY A 182 3.30 -6.55 -11.26
CA GLY A 182 2.78 -7.76 -10.66
C GLY A 182 1.45 -7.53 -9.97
N ALA A 183 0.50 -8.44 -10.19
CA ALA A 183 -0.75 -8.44 -9.43
C ALA A 183 -0.44 -8.66 -7.94
N LEU A 184 -1.05 -7.84 -7.09
CA LEU A 184 -1.01 -8.06 -5.66
C LEU A 184 -1.96 -9.22 -5.34
N THR A 185 -1.42 -10.34 -4.86
CA THR A 185 -2.24 -11.50 -4.44
C THR A 185 -1.89 -11.89 -3.01
N PRO A 186 -2.83 -12.46 -2.23
CA PRO A 186 -2.54 -12.94 -0.88
C PRO A 186 -1.38 -13.96 -0.83
N GLU A 187 -1.22 -14.76 -1.89
CA GLU A 187 -0.19 -15.81 -2.01
C GLU A 187 1.18 -15.25 -2.42
N ARG A 188 1.19 -14.08 -3.05
CA ARG A 188 2.37 -13.29 -3.37
C ARG A 188 2.54 -12.22 -2.31
N GLY A 189 2.88 -12.64 -1.08
CA GLY A 189 3.41 -11.69 -0.10
C GLY A 189 4.54 -10.85 -0.74
N ILE A 190 4.77 -9.62 -0.26
CA ILE A 190 5.76 -8.68 -0.81
C ILE A 190 7.13 -9.35 -1.06
N GLU A 191 7.49 -10.33 -0.24
CA GLU A 191 8.71 -11.14 -0.36
C GLU A 191 8.84 -11.92 -1.69
N ARG A 192 7.74 -12.32 -2.35
CA ARG A 192 7.73 -13.02 -3.66
C ARG A 192 7.65 -12.07 -4.87
N LEU A 193 7.55 -10.77 -4.61
CA LEU A 193 7.59 -9.71 -5.62
C LEU A 193 9.00 -9.10 -5.74
N ALA A 194 9.97 -9.64 -4.99
CA ALA A 194 11.34 -9.16 -4.91
C ALA A 194 12.15 -9.62 -6.14
N LEU A 195 12.57 -8.63 -6.92
CA LEU A 195 13.61 -8.77 -7.92
C LEU A 195 14.97 -8.49 -7.24
N ARG A 196 16.08 -8.77 -7.93
CA ARG A 196 17.41 -8.47 -7.40
C ARG A 196 18.14 -7.48 -8.30
N CYS A 197 19.00 -6.67 -7.68
CA CYS A 197 19.96 -5.89 -8.44
C CYS A 197 21.13 -6.80 -8.84
N ALA A 198 21.34 -6.99 -10.14
CA ALA A 198 22.46 -7.77 -10.66
C ALA A 198 23.47 -6.85 -11.34
N SER A 199 24.73 -6.96 -10.94
CA SER A 199 25.86 -6.28 -11.56
C SER A 199 26.64 -7.26 -12.44
N ASP A 200 27.03 -6.82 -13.64
CA ASP A 200 27.95 -7.54 -14.51
C ASP A 200 29.42 -7.42 -14.03
N THR A 201 29.69 -6.49 -13.12
CA THR A 201 31.03 -6.23 -12.56
C THR A 201 31.07 -6.61 -11.07
N PRO A 202 31.89 -7.61 -10.68
CA PRO A 202 32.06 -7.97 -9.28
C PRO A 202 32.51 -6.75 -8.44
N GLY A 203 31.76 -6.45 -7.37
CA GLY A 203 32.06 -5.35 -6.46
C GLY A 203 31.49 -3.97 -6.85
N SER A 204 30.74 -3.87 -7.96
CA SER A 204 29.98 -2.66 -8.27
C SER A 204 28.69 -2.60 -7.43
N ASP A 205 28.39 -1.41 -6.90
CA ASP A 205 27.13 -1.11 -6.23
C ASP A 205 25.99 -0.86 -7.22
N GLU A 206 26.32 -0.61 -8.49
CA GLU A 206 25.36 -0.41 -9.58
C GLU A 206 25.10 -1.69 -10.37
N GLY A 207 23.84 -1.87 -10.78
CA GLY A 207 23.41 -2.99 -11.61
C GLY A 207 22.07 -2.72 -12.30
N THR A 208 21.46 -3.80 -12.76
CA THR A 208 20.11 -3.80 -13.35
C THR A 208 19.19 -4.71 -12.54
N CYS A 209 17.95 -4.28 -12.33
CA CYS A 209 16.95 -5.11 -11.68
C CYS A 209 16.58 -6.26 -12.60
N VAL A 210 16.80 -7.48 -12.14
CA VAL A 210 16.50 -8.68 -12.91
C VAL A 210 15.68 -9.65 -12.08
N ARG A 211 14.79 -10.37 -12.75
CA ARG A 211 14.10 -11.50 -12.16
C ARG A 211 15.11 -12.58 -11.78
N TRP A 212 14.88 -13.24 -10.64
CA TRP A 212 15.58 -14.48 -10.36
C TRP A 212 15.28 -15.46 -11.50
N ILE A 213 16.29 -15.79 -12.30
CA ILE A 213 16.25 -16.98 -13.13
C ILE A 213 16.22 -18.13 -12.14
N ASP A 214 15.13 -18.90 -12.13
CA ASP A 214 15.12 -20.20 -11.45
C ASP A 214 16.31 -20.99 -12.01
N LEU A 215 17.37 -21.13 -11.22
CA LEU A 215 18.49 -22.00 -11.53
C LEU A 215 18.07 -23.44 -11.23
N GLY A 216 17.12 -23.95 -12.02
CA GLY A 216 16.77 -25.37 -12.15
C GLY A 216 16.38 -26.10 -10.86
N GLY A 217 15.07 -26.34 -10.71
CA GLY A 217 14.54 -27.56 -10.09
C GLY A 217 13.86 -28.39 -11.16
#